data_AF-A0A7S2XMD0-F1
#
_entry.id   AF-A0A7S2XMD0-F1
#
_cell.length_a   1.000
_cell.length_b   1.000
_cell.length_c   1.000
_cell.angle_alpha   90.00
_cell.angle_beta   90.00
_cell.angle_gamma   90.00
#
_symmetry.space_group_name_H-M   'P 1'
#
loop_
_entity.id
_entity.type
_entity.pdbx_description
1 polymer ?
#
loop_
_entity_poly.entity_id
_entity_poly.type
_entity_poly.pdbx_seq_one_letter_code
_entity_poly.pdbx_strand_id
1 'polypeptide(L)'
;MEDLTNLAVERLGVDREVVETAFGLLLEFLKKKVGDDFDFSAILSKLKGAEKLIQHVEQQQQSERADPGSSNNKNGGGIYTFLYALIFQTPIFDIIKKIISMLFGEGAIKMLTTAGDGAEVLAMLEKAGLTTEQTKSIAAMLIDFMKKKVDPETVDKLVEQIPSLKALLVEESKKEE
;
A
#
# COMPACT_ATOMS: atom_id res chain seq x y z
N MET A 1 -15.27 5.49 -4.31
CA MET A 1 -13.98 5.56 -5.02
C MET A 1 -14.08 6.33 -6.33
N GLU A 2 -15.16 6.20 -7.09
CA GLU A 2 -15.31 6.90 -8.38
C GLU A 2 -15.24 8.44 -8.25
N ASP A 3 -15.98 9.03 -7.31
CA ASP A 3 -15.91 10.49 -7.06
C ASP A 3 -14.49 10.96 -6.69
N LEU A 4 -13.80 10.18 -5.84
CA LEU A 4 -12.43 10.47 -5.42
C LEU A 4 -11.46 10.38 -6.61
N THR A 5 -11.66 9.38 -7.48
CA THR A 5 -10.86 9.19 -8.69
C THR A 5 -11.04 10.36 -9.65
N ASN A 6 -12.28 10.77 -9.91
CA ASN A 6 -12.57 11.93 -10.74
C ASN A 6 -11.92 13.21 -10.17
N LEU A 7 -12.04 13.42 -8.86
CA LEU A 7 -11.42 14.56 -8.19
C LEU A 7 -9.89 14.56 -8.32
N ALA A 8 -9.25 13.40 -8.16
CA ALA A 8 -7.80 13.28 -8.29
C ALA A 8 -7.33 13.48 -9.73
N VAL A 9 -8.05 12.92 -10.72
CA VAL A 9 -7.78 13.16 -12.15
C VAL A 9 -7.86 14.66 -12.48
N GLU A 10 -8.93 15.32 -12.05
CA GLU A 10 -9.16 16.75 -12.31
C GLU A 10 -8.09 17.62 -11.63
N ARG A 11 -7.73 17.32 -10.39
CA ARG A 11 -6.77 18.13 -9.61
C ARG A 11 -5.32 17.91 -10.01
N LEU A 12 -4.96 16.68 -10.37
CA LEU A 12 -3.57 16.29 -10.60
C LEU A 12 -3.19 16.26 -12.07
N GLY A 13 -4.17 16.29 -12.98
CA GLY A 13 -3.94 16.18 -14.42
C GLY A 13 -3.36 14.82 -14.82
N VAL A 14 -3.69 13.77 -14.08
CA VAL A 14 -3.17 12.40 -14.25
C VAL A 14 -4.24 11.51 -14.85
N ASP A 15 -3.83 10.55 -15.69
CA ASP A 15 -4.73 9.55 -16.25
C ASP A 15 -5.49 8.79 -15.16
N ARG A 16 -6.76 8.51 -15.45
CA ARG A 16 -7.65 7.77 -14.55
C ARG A 16 -7.05 6.43 -14.13
N GLU A 17 -6.49 5.68 -15.07
CA GLU A 17 -5.90 4.36 -14.79
C GLU A 17 -4.74 4.45 -13.79
N VAL A 18 -3.89 5.48 -13.92
CA VAL A 18 -2.79 5.75 -12.98
C VAL A 18 -3.34 6.08 -11.58
N VAL A 19 -4.38 6.92 -11.50
CA VAL A 19 -5.04 7.28 -10.25
C VAL A 19 -5.71 6.06 -9.58
N GLU A 20 -6.43 5.24 -10.36
CA GLU A 20 -7.07 4.03 -9.87
C GLU A 20 -6.04 3.02 -9.35
N THR A 21 -4.94 2.84 -10.09
CA THR A 21 -3.78 2.02 -9.70
C THR A 21 -3.16 2.55 -8.41
N ALA A 22 -2.98 3.87 -8.28
CA ALA A 22 -2.41 4.50 -7.10
C ALA A 22 -3.26 4.28 -5.85
N PHE A 23 -4.58 4.47 -5.96
CA PHE A 23 -5.49 4.18 -4.86
C PHE A 23 -5.51 2.69 -4.52
N GLY A 24 -5.46 1.81 -5.52
CA GLY A 24 -5.33 0.36 -5.30
C GLY A 24 -4.07 -0.01 -4.53
N LEU A 25 -2.90 0.48 -4.96
CA LEU A 25 -1.61 0.26 -4.31
C LEU A 25 -1.57 0.79 -2.88
N LEU A 26 -2.11 1.99 -2.64
CA LEU A 26 -2.20 2.57 -1.30
C LEU A 26 -3.12 1.74 -0.40
N LEU A 27 -4.30 1.36 -0.88
CA LEU A 27 -5.23 0.53 -0.11
C LEU A 27 -4.65 -0.85 0.20
N GLU A 28 -3.94 -1.45 -0.75
CA GLU A 28 -3.21 -2.72 -0.56
C GLU A 28 -2.10 -2.56 0.48
N PHE A 29 -1.34 -1.46 0.42
CA PHE A 29 -0.30 -1.14 1.39
C PHE A 29 -0.89 -0.97 2.80
N LEU A 30 -1.98 -0.21 2.94
CA LEU A 30 -2.68 -0.04 4.22
C LEU A 30 -3.10 -1.40 4.79
N LYS A 31 -3.75 -2.25 3.98
CA LYS A 31 -4.16 -3.61 4.35
C LYS A 31 -2.98 -4.45 4.84
N LYS A 32 -1.84 -4.40 4.13
CA LYS A 32 -0.63 -5.16 4.50
C LYS A 32 0.01 -4.67 5.79
N LYS A 33 -0.03 -3.36 6.07
CA LYS A 33 0.70 -2.78 7.21
C LYS A 33 -0.06 -2.81 8.53
N VAL A 34 -1.39 -2.72 8.51
CA VAL A 34 -2.16 -2.85 9.76
C VAL A 34 -2.25 -4.28 10.30
N GLY A 35 -2.02 -5.27 9.45
CA GLY A 35 -2.11 -6.68 9.82
C GLY A 35 -3.53 -7.11 10.19
N ASP A 36 -3.65 -8.33 10.74
CA ASP A 36 -4.94 -8.93 11.08
C ASP A 36 -5.56 -8.37 12.38
N ASP A 37 -4.77 -7.64 13.18
CA ASP A 37 -5.20 -7.07 14.47
C ASP A 37 -6.10 -5.84 14.31
N PHE A 38 -6.19 -5.28 13.11
CA PHE A 38 -7.02 -4.13 12.78
C PHE A 38 -8.08 -4.54 11.75
N ASP A 39 -9.34 -4.22 12.00
CA ASP A 39 -10.45 -4.57 11.11
C ASP A 39 -10.49 -3.67 9.87
N PHE A 40 -9.54 -3.87 8.97
CA PHE A 40 -9.47 -3.16 7.70
C PHE A 40 -10.65 -3.52 6.78
N SER A 41 -11.28 -4.70 6.97
CA SER A 41 -12.47 -5.11 6.24
C SER A 41 -13.68 -4.20 6.56
N ALA A 42 -13.82 -3.78 7.83
CA ALA A 42 -14.84 -2.80 8.22
C ALA A 42 -14.60 -1.42 7.56
N ILE A 43 -13.35 -1.05 7.26
CA ILE A 43 -13.04 0.16 6.48
C ILE A 43 -13.42 -0.04 5.01
N LEU A 44 -12.97 -1.13 4.39
CA LEU A 44 -13.21 -1.41 2.97
C LEU A 44 -14.71 -1.48 2.64
N SER A 45 -15.52 -2.08 3.50
CA SER A 45 -16.98 -2.17 3.31
C SER A 45 -17.66 -0.79 3.25
N LYS A 46 -17.08 0.24 3.87
CA LYS A 46 -17.56 1.64 3.78
C LYS A 46 -17.02 2.37 2.54
N LEU A 47 -15.93 1.89 1.96
CA LEU A 47 -15.31 2.45 0.77
C LEU A 47 -15.83 1.76 -0.49
N LYS A 48 -17.00 2.17 -0.98
CA LYS A 48 -17.60 1.63 -2.21
C LYS A 48 -16.61 1.70 -3.39
N GLY A 49 -16.22 0.53 -3.89
CA GLY A 49 -15.30 0.35 -5.02
C GLY A 49 -13.83 0.16 -4.63
N ALA A 50 -13.45 0.25 -3.35
CA ALA A 50 -12.07 0.06 -2.90
C ALA A 50 -11.56 -1.37 -3.16
N GLU A 51 -12.41 -2.38 -2.92
CA GLU A 51 -12.07 -3.78 -3.18
C GLU A 51 -11.73 -4.03 -4.65
N LYS A 52 -12.45 -3.37 -5.58
CA LYS A 52 -12.19 -3.49 -7.02
C LYS A 52 -10.82 -2.94 -7.40
N LEU A 53 -10.41 -1.83 -6.78
CA LEU A 53 -9.10 -1.22 -7.04
C LEU A 53 -7.96 -2.12 -6.53
N ILE A 54 -8.12 -2.68 -5.32
CA ILE A 54 -7.15 -3.66 -4.79
C ILE A 54 -7.05 -4.88 -5.71
N GLN A 55 -8.19 -5.45 -6.12
CA GLN A 55 -8.22 -6.61 -7.02
C GLN A 55 -7.60 -6.31 -8.38
N HIS A 56 -7.80 -5.10 -8.92
CA HIS A 56 -7.21 -4.69 -10.18
C HIS A 56 -5.68 -4.68 -10.11
N VAL A 57 -5.13 -4.12 -9.04
CA VAL A 57 -3.69 -4.08 -8.78
C VAL A 57 -3.11 -5.48 -8.53
N GLU A 58 -3.81 -6.33 -7.77
CA GLU A 58 -3.40 -7.74 -7.54
C GLU A 58 -3.35 -8.53 -8.86
N GLN A 59 -4.30 -8.32 -9.77
CA GLN A 59 -4.36 -8.97 -11.09
C GLN A 59 -3.27 -8.48 -12.05
N GLN A 60 -2.95 -7.19 -12.04
CA GLN A 60 -1.86 -6.63 -12.84
C GLN A 60 -0.48 -7.16 -12.37
N GLN A 61 -0.24 -7.21 -11.06
CA GLN A 61 0.99 -7.77 -10.49
C GLN A 61 1.17 -9.26 -10.80
N GLN A 62 0.09 -10.03 -10.93
CA GLN A 62 0.13 -11.43 -11.36
C GLN A 62 0.44 -11.59 -12.86
N SER A 63 0.03 -10.63 -13.69
CA SER A 63 0.21 -10.67 -15.15
C SER A 63 1.64 -10.29 -15.57
N GLU A 64 2.30 -9.37 -14.86
CA GLU A 64 3.71 -9.02 -15.10
C GLU A 64 4.73 -10.06 -14.59
N ARG A 65 4.32 -10.99 -13.73
CA ARG A 65 5.17 -12.11 -13.26
C ARG A 65 5.02 -13.40 -14.08
N ALA A 66 4.19 -13.40 -15.12
CA ALA A 66 4.04 -14.51 -16.04
C ALA A 66 5.08 -14.41 -17.17
N ASP A 67 6.27 -14.99 -16.95
CA ASP A 67 7.28 -15.19 -17.99
C ASP A 67 6.75 -16.22 -19.05
N PRO A 68 6.90 -15.96 -20.37
CA PRO A 68 6.35 -16.71 -21.52
C PRO A 68 6.92 -18.12 -21.78
N GLY A 69 7.37 -18.85 -20.75
CA GLY A 69 8.13 -20.09 -20.91
C GLY A 69 7.40 -21.42 -20.63
N SER A 70 6.12 -21.44 -20.25
CA SER A 70 5.48 -22.70 -19.82
C SER A 70 4.41 -23.22 -20.78
N SER A 71 4.83 -24.23 -21.52
CA SER A 71 4.07 -25.08 -22.41
C SER A 71 2.76 -25.60 -21.79
N ASN A 72 1.67 -25.29 -22.48
CA ASN A 72 0.50 -26.13 -22.74
C ASN A 72 0.40 -27.44 -21.92
N ASN A 73 -0.16 -27.37 -20.70
CA ASN A 73 -0.86 -28.53 -20.16
C ASN A 73 -2.07 -28.12 -19.32
N LYS A 74 -3.23 -28.56 -19.77
CA LYS A 74 -4.48 -28.51 -19.04
C LYS A 74 -4.35 -29.42 -17.83
N ASN A 75 -4.63 -28.87 -16.65
CA ASN A 75 -4.93 -29.50 -15.36
C ASN A 75 -3.95 -29.10 -14.25
N GLY A 76 -4.44 -28.20 -13.38
CA GLY A 76 -4.29 -28.30 -11.93
C GLY A 76 -2.89 -28.13 -11.33
N GLY A 77 -2.68 -27.01 -10.64
CA GLY A 77 -1.75 -26.94 -9.51
C GLY A 77 -0.27 -26.99 -9.87
N GLY A 78 0.20 -26.02 -10.65
CA GLY A 78 1.63 -25.84 -10.90
C GLY A 78 2.38 -25.44 -9.63
N ILE A 79 3.55 -26.05 -9.44
CA ILE A 79 4.69 -25.84 -8.52
C ILE A 79 4.92 -24.46 -7.85
N TYR A 80 4.21 -23.41 -8.27
CA TYR A 80 4.27 -22.07 -7.72
C TYR A 80 3.61 -21.95 -6.34
N THR A 81 2.66 -22.82 -5.98
CA THR A 81 2.21 -22.96 -4.57
C THR A 81 3.34 -23.45 -3.66
N PHE A 82 4.28 -24.24 -4.16
CA PHE A 82 5.40 -24.76 -3.36
C PHE A 82 6.52 -23.72 -3.15
N LEU A 83 6.77 -22.84 -4.12
CA LEU A 83 7.75 -21.76 -3.97
C LEU A 83 7.21 -20.57 -3.14
N TYR A 84 5.90 -20.31 -3.17
CA TYR A 84 5.27 -19.37 -2.23
C TYR A 84 5.21 -19.90 -0.79
N ALA A 85 5.10 -21.22 -0.59
CA ALA A 85 5.19 -21.82 0.74
C ALA A 85 6.60 -21.77 1.36
N LEU A 86 7.67 -21.62 0.56
CA LEU A 86 9.04 -21.59 1.08
C LEU A 86 9.55 -20.19 1.44
N ILE A 87 9.02 -19.13 0.82
CA ILE A 87 9.42 -17.74 1.12
C ILE A 87 8.51 -17.12 2.21
N PHE A 88 7.26 -17.57 2.36
CA PHE A 88 6.36 -17.10 3.42
C PHE A 88 6.42 -17.90 4.72
N GLN A 89 7.12 -19.05 4.77
CA GLN A 89 7.14 -19.92 5.97
C GLN A 89 8.47 -19.90 6.73
N THR A 90 9.46 -19.15 6.27
CA THR A 90 10.73 -19.03 7.01
C THR A 90 10.79 -17.74 7.83
N PRO A 91 11.05 -17.82 9.15
CA PRO A 91 11.21 -16.66 10.04
C PRO A 91 12.53 -15.90 9.78
N ILE A 92 13.05 -15.88 8.55
CA ILE A 92 14.31 -15.20 8.21
C ILE A 92 14.18 -13.69 8.45
N PHE A 93 13.00 -13.11 8.17
CA PHE A 93 12.72 -11.71 8.52
C PHE A 93 12.68 -11.47 10.03
N ASP A 94 12.15 -12.41 10.82
CA ASP A 94 12.16 -12.32 12.29
C ASP A 94 13.56 -12.52 12.88
N ILE A 95 14.38 -13.38 12.28
CA ILE A 95 15.77 -13.60 12.69
C ILE A 95 16.60 -12.37 12.40
N ILE A 96 16.45 -11.76 11.21
CA ILE A 96 17.11 -10.48 10.87
C ILE A 96 16.62 -9.35 11.79
N LYS A 97 15.30 -9.24 12.04
CA LYS A 97 14.73 -8.30 13.03
C LYS A 97 15.33 -8.51 14.42
N LYS A 98 15.45 -9.74 14.90
CA LYS A 98 15.96 -10.05 16.24
C LYS A 98 17.46 -9.75 16.36
N ILE A 99 18.25 -10.00 15.32
CA ILE A 99 19.67 -9.67 15.26
C ILE A 99 19.88 -8.15 15.27
N ILE A 100 19.12 -7.41 14.44
CA ILE A 100 19.18 -5.94 14.41
C ILE A 100 18.66 -5.34 15.74
N SER A 101 17.68 -5.99 16.38
CA SER A 101 17.07 -5.56 17.65
C SER A 101 18.07 -5.62 18.80
N MET A 102 18.89 -6.68 18.83
CA MET A 102 20.00 -6.82 19.79
C MET A 102 21.13 -5.81 19.55
N LEU A 103 21.35 -5.35 18.32
CA LEU A 103 22.48 -4.47 17.96
C LEU A 103 22.17 -2.98 18.11
N PHE A 104 20.95 -2.54 17.82
CA PHE A 104 20.64 -1.10 17.69
C PHE A 104 19.46 -0.62 18.55
N GLY A 105 18.84 -1.50 19.34
CA GLY A 105 17.67 -1.19 20.17
C GLY A 105 16.39 -1.02 19.35
N GLU A 106 15.24 -1.14 20.01
CA GLU A 106 13.91 -1.12 19.36
C GLU A 106 13.63 0.16 18.55
N GLY A 107 14.25 1.29 18.91
CA GLY A 107 14.11 2.57 18.21
C GLY A 107 14.71 2.61 16.80
N ALA A 108 15.84 1.91 16.58
CA ALA A 108 16.52 1.89 15.28
C ALA A 108 15.82 0.99 14.27
N ILE A 109 15.22 -0.12 14.71
CA ILE A 109 14.34 -0.93 13.85
C ILE A 109 13.13 -0.10 13.43
N LYS A 110 12.50 0.61 14.37
CA LYS A 110 11.36 1.48 14.06
C LYS A 110 11.75 2.54 13.02
N MET A 111 12.94 3.14 13.11
CA MET A 111 13.42 4.08 12.09
C MET A 111 13.75 3.40 10.74
N LEU A 112 14.40 2.23 10.74
CA LEU A 112 14.75 1.49 9.52
C LEU A 112 13.50 0.97 8.78
N THR A 113 12.52 0.46 9.52
CA THR A 113 11.23 0.01 8.94
C THR A 113 10.37 1.20 8.51
N THR A 114 10.34 2.29 9.27
CA THR A 114 9.54 3.48 8.90
C THR A 114 10.13 4.21 7.70
N ALA A 115 11.47 4.30 7.60
CA ALA A 115 12.15 4.89 6.44
C ALA A 115 12.05 3.99 5.19
N GLY A 116 12.09 2.65 5.36
CA GLY A 116 11.92 1.70 4.26
C GLY A 116 10.49 1.66 3.71
N ASP A 117 9.49 1.71 4.58
CA ASP A 117 8.08 1.56 4.20
C ASP A 117 7.53 2.79 3.46
N GLY A 118 7.98 4.00 3.81
CA GLY A 118 7.59 5.23 3.11
C GLY A 118 8.23 5.33 1.72
N ALA A 119 9.49 4.91 1.59
CA ALA A 119 10.18 4.81 0.31
C ALA A 119 9.57 3.74 -0.59
N GLU A 120 9.05 2.64 -0.02
CA GLU A 120 8.36 1.60 -0.77
C GLU A 120 7.09 2.14 -1.43
N VAL A 121 6.23 2.86 -0.68
CA VAL A 121 5.01 3.49 -1.21
C VAL A 121 5.34 4.49 -2.31
N LEU A 122 6.35 5.35 -2.08
CA LEU A 122 6.82 6.30 -3.08
C LEU A 122 7.28 5.58 -4.35
N ALA A 123 8.13 4.56 -4.23
CA ALA A 123 8.62 3.81 -5.38
C ALA A 123 7.51 3.05 -6.14
N MET A 124 6.51 2.52 -5.43
CA MET A 124 5.35 1.86 -6.05
C MET A 124 4.51 2.85 -6.87
N LEU A 125 4.29 4.05 -6.35
CA LEU A 125 3.48 5.08 -6.99
C LEU A 125 4.23 5.81 -8.11
N GLU A 126 5.54 6.01 -7.95
CA GLU A 126 6.41 6.50 -9.03
C GLU A 126 6.46 5.51 -10.22
N LYS A 127 6.49 4.20 -9.95
CA LYS A 127 6.35 3.18 -10.99
C LYS A 127 5.00 3.24 -11.71
N ALA A 128 3.94 3.65 -11.02
CA ALA A 128 2.64 3.89 -11.63
C ALA A 128 2.60 5.19 -12.45
N GLY A 129 3.68 5.99 -12.47
CA GLY A 129 3.79 7.21 -13.27
C GLY A 129 3.47 8.50 -12.50
N LEU A 130 3.41 8.45 -11.17
CA LEU A 130 3.14 9.62 -10.34
C LEU A 130 4.43 10.31 -9.91
N THR A 131 4.40 11.63 -9.81
CA THR A 131 5.47 12.37 -9.13
C THR A 131 5.35 12.22 -7.61
N THR A 132 6.41 12.57 -6.88
CA THR A 132 6.38 12.61 -5.42
C THR A 132 5.29 13.53 -4.88
N GLU A 133 5.05 14.69 -5.51
CA GLU A 133 3.99 15.64 -5.11
C GLU A 133 2.60 15.06 -5.36
N GLN A 134 2.38 14.45 -6.53
CA GLN A 134 1.10 13.79 -6.85
C GLN A 134 0.84 12.61 -5.91
N THR A 135 1.88 11.84 -5.58
CA THR A 135 1.81 10.74 -4.62
C THR A 135 1.33 11.20 -3.25
N LYS A 136 1.94 12.26 -2.71
CA LYS A 136 1.53 12.87 -1.44
C LYS A 136 0.08 13.34 -1.50
N SER A 137 -0.30 14.03 -2.59
CA SER A 137 -1.65 14.52 -2.78
C SER A 137 -2.69 13.41 -2.87
N ILE A 138 -2.42 12.33 -3.62
CA ILE A 138 -3.29 11.15 -3.70
C ILE A 138 -3.45 10.50 -2.33
N ALA A 139 -2.35 10.31 -1.59
CA ALA A 139 -2.41 9.72 -0.25
C ALA A 139 -3.25 10.58 0.70
N ALA A 140 -3.07 11.91 0.71
CA ALA A 140 -3.89 12.82 1.49
C ALA A 140 -5.37 12.76 1.09
N MET A 141 -5.66 12.76 -0.22
CA MET A 141 -7.03 12.67 -0.73
C MET A 141 -7.71 11.37 -0.32
N LEU A 142 -6.98 10.24 -0.36
CA LEU A 142 -7.48 8.95 0.11
C LEU A 142 -7.80 9.00 1.61
N ILE A 143 -6.90 9.56 2.43
CA ILE A 143 -7.08 9.67 3.88
C ILE A 143 -8.27 10.55 4.22
N ASP A 144 -8.39 11.72 3.58
CA ASP A 144 -9.53 12.61 3.75
C ASP A 144 -10.84 11.95 3.32
N PHE A 145 -10.82 11.20 2.22
CA PHE A 145 -11.98 10.45 1.77
C PHE A 145 -12.35 9.34 2.76
N MET A 146 -11.37 8.62 3.29
CA MET A 146 -11.59 7.65 4.37
C MET A 146 -12.19 8.33 5.58
N LYS A 147 -11.66 9.47 6.06
CA LYS A 147 -12.24 10.24 7.18
C LYS A 147 -13.66 10.73 6.94
N LYS A 148 -14.07 10.94 5.69
CA LYS A 148 -15.44 11.34 5.33
C LYS A 148 -16.41 10.17 5.24
N LYS A 149 -15.92 8.97 4.89
CA LYS A 149 -16.76 7.77 4.69
C LYS A 149 -16.73 6.82 5.88
N VAL A 150 -15.65 6.88 6.64
CA VAL A 150 -15.38 6.16 7.87
C VAL A 150 -15.37 7.19 8.99
N ASP A 151 -15.51 6.73 10.23
CA ASP A 151 -15.30 7.56 11.39
C ASP A 151 -13.84 8.10 11.42
N PRO A 152 -13.64 9.42 11.63
CA PRO A 152 -12.31 10.03 11.67
C PRO A 152 -11.37 9.39 12.69
N GLU A 153 -11.86 9.01 13.88
CA GLU A 153 -11.01 8.42 14.93
C GLU A 153 -10.43 7.08 14.49
N THR A 154 -11.20 6.28 13.75
CA THR A 154 -10.77 5.01 13.18
C THR A 154 -9.67 5.21 12.14
N VAL A 155 -9.79 6.24 11.31
CA VAL A 155 -8.78 6.55 10.28
C VAL A 155 -7.53 7.16 10.90
N ASP A 156 -7.65 7.95 11.97
CA ASP A 156 -6.50 8.46 12.71
C ASP A 156 -5.72 7.33 13.39
N LYS A 157 -6.41 6.36 14.02
CA LYS A 157 -5.79 5.15 14.55
C LYS A 157 -5.07 4.34 13.47
N LEU A 158 -5.67 4.21 12.29
CA LEU A 158 -5.04 3.59 11.12
C LEU A 158 -3.73 4.30 10.74
N VAL A 159 -3.74 5.64 10.64
CA VAL A 159 -2.55 6.44 10.33
C VAL A 159 -1.48 6.33 11.42
N GLU A 160 -1.88 6.26 12.69
CA GLU A 160 -0.96 6.08 13.81
C GLU A 160 -0.26 4.72 13.81
N GLN A 161 -0.95 3.68 13.33
CA GLN A 161 -0.37 2.35 13.16
C GLN A 161 0.62 2.28 11.98
N ILE A 162 0.59 3.25 11.07
CA ILE A 162 1.44 3.28 9.88
C ILE A 162 2.28 4.57 9.90
N PRO A 163 3.37 4.64 10.69
CA PRO A 163 4.19 5.84 10.82
C PRO A 163 4.75 6.37 9.50
N SER A 164 4.99 5.50 8.52
CA SER A 164 5.47 5.86 7.19
C SER A 164 4.43 6.65 6.38
N LEU A 165 3.16 6.31 6.51
CA LEU A 165 2.06 7.07 5.91
C LEU A 165 1.96 8.45 6.56
N LYS A 166 2.10 8.53 7.88
CA LYS A 166 2.17 9.82 8.59
C LYS A 166 3.34 10.68 8.09
N ALA A 167 4.52 10.09 7.89
CA ALA A 167 5.67 10.81 7.34
C ALA A 167 5.40 11.35 5.92
N LEU A 168 4.71 10.57 5.08
CA LEU A 168 4.31 10.99 3.73
C LEU A 168 3.36 12.20 3.75
N LEU A 169 2.44 12.25 4.72
CA LEU A 169 1.40 13.28 4.84
C LEU A 169 1.90 14.58 5.50
N VAL A 170 2.90 14.50 6.39
CA VAL A 170 3.37 15.64 7.19
C VAL A 170 4.17 16.68 6.38
N GLU A 171 4.72 16.30 5.21
CA GLU A 171 5.53 17.24 4.42
C GLU A 171 4.70 18.31 3.67
N GLU A 172 3.38 18.19 3.58
CA GLU A 172 2.51 19.22 2.99
C GLU A 172 2.31 20.44 3.92
N SER A 173 2.72 20.35 5.20
CA SER A 173 2.38 21.36 6.22
C SER A 173 3.43 22.47 6.44
N LYS A 174 4.49 22.54 5.62
CA LYS A 174 5.62 23.49 5.84
C LYS A 174 5.86 24.52 4.72
N LYS A 175 4.91 24.74 3.81
CA LYS A 175 4.95 25.87 2.86
C LYS A 175 3.80 26.84 3.12
N GLU A 176 3.81 27.48 4.27
CA GLU A 176 3.13 28.77 4.52
C GLU A 176 3.63 29.31 5.87
N GLU A 177 4.82 29.90 5.88
CA GLU A 177 5.20 30.98 6.80
C GLU A 177 6.10 31.97 6.06
#